data_AF-A0A527HCF5-F1
#
_entry.id   AF-A0A527HCF5-F1
#
_cell.length_a   1.000
_cell.length_b   1.000
_cell.length_c   1.000
_cell.angle_alpha   90.00
_cell.angle_beta   90.00
_cell.angle_gamma   90.00
#
_symmetry.space_group_name_H-M   'P 1'
#
loop_
_entity.id
_entity.type
_entity.pdbx_description
1 polymer ?
#
loop_
_entity_poly.entity_id
_entity_poly.type
_entity_poly.pdbx_seq_one_letter_code
_entity_poly.pdbx_strand_id
1 'polypeptide(L)'
;PFWAAICWLLWRAGRSGGPGWWLALGLVSGVGLYAKFSTGLLLLFGAIWLLSDTRARNRLATPWPWLGLAVFLAVAAPLAIQLYRIDFLPLTYVAGRDEWVLVHRARLYYIGVQMAGLCGLLLVLSISGLLRRSPAPEQPIERGALAYLVWMGLGPAVLVMVASLFTGAGEAWGAPMYNLVGVVAIALLGHRLGAVELRRLAICAFACILGMSGAYAGIRWTSCNLRGRMDAVCWPARQISDEAEAVWHAAVPGRLDIVGGDTRIALLAGLNAYDKPSIFTDLDMRLAPWITSQRLRDHGMLLVWPGSGVPPRLLAWLGNIPVKTVLFDWSLRAPPVAISFAAIPPGMKLLGLIDSLAQPSN
;
A
#
# COMPACT_ATOMS: atom_id res chain seq x y z
N PRO A 1 2.31 -8.15 7.88
CA PRO A 1 1.98 -9.52 8.36
C PRO A 1 2.46 -10.62 7.41
N PHE A 2 2.08 -10.60 6.12
CA PHE A 2 2.47 -11.62 5.14
C PHE A 2 3.98 -11.83 5.03
N TRP A 3 4.76 -10.75 5.00
CA TRP A 3 6.23 -10.82 4.96
C TRP A 3 6.83 -11.67 6.09
N ALA A 4 6.47 -11.36 7.33
CA ALA A 4 6.94 -12.12 8.50
C ALA A 4 6.42 -13.56 8.50
N ALA A 5 5.16 -13.77 8.11
CA ALA A 5 4.55 -15.09 8.03
C ALA A 5 5.24 -15.98 6.97
N ILE A 6 5.55 -15.46 5.79
CA ILE A 6 6.29 -16.15 4.73
C ILE A 6 7.67 -16.56 5.24
N CYS A 7 8.42 -15.64 5.86
CA CYS A 7 9.73 -15.96 6.42
C CYS A 7 9.65 -17.04 7.51
N TRP A 8 8.63 -17.01 8.36
CA TRP A 8 8.48 -18.03 9.40
C TRP A 8 8.05 -19.39 8.82
N LEU A 9 7.06 -19.41 7.93
CA LEU A 9 6.55 -20.62 7.28
C LEU A 9 7.62 -21.31 6.42
N LEU A 10 8.39 -20.53 5.65
CA LEU A 10 9.51 -21.06 4.84
C LEU A 10 10.57 -21.72 5.71
N TRP A 11 10.92 -21.09 6.85
CA TRP A 11 11.85 -21.68 7.81
C TRP A 11 11.34 -23.02 8.36
N ARG A 12 10.07 -23.05 8.80
CA ARG A 12 9.42 -24.26 9.33
C ARG A 12 9.37 -25.38 8.28
N ALA A 13 8.95 -25.04 7.06
CA ALA A 13 8.84 -25.96 5.93
C ALA A 13 10.20 -26.54 5.51
N GLY A 14 11.25 -25.73 5.47
CA GLY A 14 12.60 -26.16 5.08
C GLY A 14 13.34 -27.03 6.10
N ARG A 15 13.04 -26.88 7.41
CA ARG A 15 13.78 -27.58 8.48
C ARG A 15 13.09 -28.85 8.99
N SER A 16 11.82 -28.78 9.39
CA SER A 16 11.19 -29.85 10.19
C SER A 16 9.68 -29.98 9.97
N GLY A 17 9.15 -29.38 8.91
CA GLY A 17 7.72 -29.31 8.66
C GLY A 17 7.12 -30.52 7.97
N GLY A 18 5.98 -30.99 8.48
CA GLY A 18 5.02 -31.80 7.71
C GLY A 18 4.34 -31.02 6.56
N PRO A 19 3.45 -31.67 5.80
CA PRO A 19 2.85 -31.10 4.58
C PRO A 19 2.15 -29.75 4.79
N GLY A 20 1.50 -29.56 5.94
CA GLY A 20 0.73 -28.35 6.24
C GLY A 20 1.53 -27.05 6.15
N TRP A 21 2.83 -27.07 6.44
CA TRP A 21 3.67 -25.88 6.36
C TRP A 21 3.89 -25.42 4.91
N TRP A 22 4.03 -26.35 3.97
CA TRP A 22 4.18 -26.05 2.55
C TRP A 22 2.87 -25.51 1.95
N LEU A 23 1.73 -26.11 2.32
CA LEU A 23 0.41 -25.63 1.88
C LEU A 23 0.11 -24.22 2.43
N ALA A 24 0.38 -24.00 3.72
CA ALA A 24 0.23 -22.68 4.34
C ALA A 24 1.18 -21.66 3.72
N LEU A 25 2.44 -22.03 3.45
CA LEU A 25 3.39 -21.16 2.76
C LEU A 25 2.86 -20.77 1.38
N GLY A 26 2.34 -21.72 0.60
CA GLY A 26 1.76 -21.47 -0.72
C GLY A 26 0.59 -20.49 -0.67
N LEU A 27 -0.37 -20.74 0.22
CA LEU A 27 -1.54 -19.89 0.43
C LEU A 27 -1.15 -18.46 0.86
N VAL A 28 -0.33 -18.34 1.90
CA VAL A 28 0.10 -17.03 2.44
C VAL A 28 0.94 -16.26 1.42
N SER A 29 1.77 -16.96 0.63
CA SER A 29 2.54 -16.35 -0.46
C SER A 29 1.63 -15.83 -1.57
N GLY A 30 0.61 -16.59 -1.96
CA GLY A 30 -0.35 -16.20 -3.00
C GLY A 30 -1.18 -14.99 -2.56
N VAL A 31 -1.77 -15.04 -1.37
CA VAL A 31 -2.50 -13.90 -0.78
C VAL A 31 -1.58 -12.70 -0.57
N GLY A 32 -0.31 -12.94 -0.23
CA GLY A 32 0.70 -11.90 -0.08
C GLY A 32 0.95 -11.08 -1.35
N LEU A 33 0.74 -11.65 -2.55
CA LEU A 33 0.82 -10.91 -3.82
C LEU A 33 -0.37 -9.95 -4.02
N TYR A 34 -1.57 -10.32 -3.57
CA TYR A 34 -2.73 -9.41 -3.57
C TYR A 34 -2.51 -8.23 -2.63
N ALA A 35 -1.81 -8.45 -1.52
CA ALA A 35 -1.51 -7.38 -0.57
C ALA A 35 -0.43 -6.43 -1.10
N LYS A 36 0.66 -6.95 -1.68
CA LYS A 36 1.73 -6.14 -2.29
C LYS A 36 2.59 -6.96 -3.23
N PHE A 37 2.82 -6.46 -4.45
CA PHE A 37 3.68 -7.13 -5.44
C PHE A 37 5.14 -7.31 -5.00
N SER A 38 5.63 -6.49 -4.06
CA SER A 38 6.96 -6.69 -3.46
C SER A 38 7.11 -8.03 -2.73
N THR A 39 6.01 -8.73 -2.41
CA THR A 39 6.06 -10.11 -1.93
C THR A 39 6.80 -11.03 -2.91
N GLY A 40 6.68 -10.81 -4.22
CA GLY A 40 7.41 -11.58 -5.23
C GLY A 40 8.93 -11.51 -5.04
N LEU A 41 9.45 -10.34 -4.62
CA LEU A 41 10.87 -10.19 -4.30
C LEU A 41 11.27 -11.04 -3.09
N LEU A 42 10.46 -11.06 -2.03
CA LEU A 42 10.71 -11.90 -0.86
C LEU A 42 10.73 -13.39 -1.24
N LEU A 43 9.77 -13.82 -2.08
CA LEU A 43 9.70 -15.19 -2.56
C LEU A 43 10.93 -15.59 -3.37
N LEU A 44 11.49 -14.66 -4.17
CA LEU A 44 12.76 -14.87 -4.87
C LEU A 44 13.91 -15.10 -3.89
N PHE A 45 14.04 -14.28 -2.84
CA PHE A 45 15.03 -14.51 -1.78
C PHE A 45 14.83 -15.85 -1.08
N GLY A 46 13.57 -16.21 -0.79
CA GLY A 46 13.22 -17.49 -0.19
C GLY A 46 13.58 -18.67 -1.08
N ALA A 47 13.33 -18.58 -2.38
CA ALA A 47 13.68 -19.59 -3.37
C ALA A 47 15.21 -19.75 -3.49
N ILE A 48 15.96 -18.65 -3.53
CA ILE A 48 17.43 -18.68 -3.55
C ILE A 48 17.96 -19.37 -2.29
N TRP A 49 17.41 -19.06 -1.11
CA TRP A 49 17.81 -19.72 0.13
C TRP A 49 17.47 -21.21 0.12
N LEU A 50 16.25 -21.57 -0.30
CA LEU A 50 15.79 -22.95 -0.39
C LEU A 50 16.69 -23.78 -1.32
N LEU A 51 17.16 -23.17 -2.41
CA LEU A 51 18.13 -23.78 -3.32
C LEU A 51 19.55 -23.76 -2.76
N SER A 52 19.93 -22.84 -1.89
CA SER A 52 21.31 -22.74 -1.38
C SER A 52 21.58 -23.61 -0.15
N ASP A 53 20.61 -23.77 0.75
CA ASP A 53 20.73 -24.59 1.95
C ASP A 53 20.53 -26.07 1.64
N THR A 54 21.53 -26.91 1.95
CA THR A 54 21.50 -28.34 1.64
C THR A 54 20.32 -29.07 2.26
N ARG A 55 19.95 -28.75 3.51
CA ARG A 55 18.84 -29.42 4.20
C ARG A 55 17.51 -29.03 3.58
N ALA A 56 17.34 -27.74 3.29
CA ALA A 56 16.13 -27.22 2.67
C ALA A 56 15.97 -27.75 1.23
N ARG A 57 17.06 -27.78 0.44
CA ARG A 57 17.08 -28.32 -0.93
C ARG A 57 16.65 -29.78 -0.97
N ASN A 58 17.09 -30.60 -0.02
CA ASN A 58 16.70 -32.01 0.05
C ASN A 58 15.17 -32.20 0.24
N ARG A 59 14.46 -31.20 0.78
CA ARG A 59 12.99 -31.25 0.88
C ARG A 59 12.28 -31.16 -0.46
N LEU A 60 12.92 -30.59 -1.49
CA LEU A 60 12.37 -30.53 -2.86
C LEU A 60 12.16 -31.91 -3.49
N ALA A 61 12.85 -32.94 -2.98
CA ALA A 61 12.63 -34.33 -3.41
C ALA A 61 11.31 -34.93 -2.88
N THR A 62 10.63 -34.24 -1.95
CA THR A 62 9.31 -34.68 -1.43
C THR A 62 8.18 -34.02 -2.22
N PRO A 63 6.94 -34.56 -2.22
CA PRO A 63 5.81 -33.97 -2.95
C PRO A 63 5.31 -32.65 -2.34
N TRP A 64 5.62 -32.37 -1.08
CA TRP A 64 5.00 -31.28 -0.30
C TRP A 64 5.32 -29.86 -0.82
N PRO A 65 6.57 -29.52 -1.18
CA PRO A 65 6.87 -28.21 -1.78
C PRO A 65 6.11 -27.97 -3.09
N TRP A 66 5.92 -29.02 -3.89
CA TRP A 66 5.20 -28.94 -5.17
C TRP A 66 3.70 -28.75 -4.96
N LEU A 67 3.11 -29.41 -3.95
CA LEU A 67 1.73 -29.14 -3.55
C LEU A 67 1.58 -27.71 -3.01
N GLY A 68 2.53 -27.21 -2.22
CA GLY A 68 2.58 -25.82 -1.79
C GLY A 68 2.66 -24.84 -2.97
N LEU A 69 3.49 -25.15 -3.96
CA LEU A 69 3.59 -24.38 -5.20
C LEU A 69 2.27 -24.41 -5.99
N ALA A 70 1.61 -25.56 -6.09
CA ALA A 70 0.31 -25.68 -6.74
C ALA A 70 -0.75 -24.81 -6.05
N VAL A 71 -0.78 -24.79 -4.71
CA VAL A 71 -1.65 -23.88 -3.94
C VAL A 71 -1.32 -22.42 -4.22
N PHE A 72 -0.03 -22.05 -4.21
CA PHE A 72 0.40 -20.70 -4.56
C PHE A 72 -0.09 -20.28 -5.94
N LEU A 73 0.12 -21.13 -6.95
CA LEU A 73 -0.29 -20.87 -8.33
C LEU A 73 -1.80 -20.78 -8.46
N ALA A 74 -2.56 -21.66 -7.79
CA ALA A 74 -4.02 -21.61 -7.79
C ALA A 74 -4.55 -20.28 -7.20
N VAL A 75 -3.93 -19.80 -6.12
CA VAL A 75 -4.29 -18.51 -5.49
C VAL A 75 -3.82 -17.32 -6.34
N ALA A 76 -2.63 -17.37 -6.94
CA ALA A 76 -2.07 -16.28 -7.71
C ALA A 76 -2.60 -16.18 -9.16
N ALA A 77 -3.16 -17.27 -9.71
CA ALA A 77 -3.61 -17.33 -11.10
C ALA A 77 -4.69 -16.29 -11.43
N PRO A 78 -5.75 -16.07 -10.62
CA PRO A 78 -6.75 -15.05 -10.91
C PRO A 78 -6.14 -13.64 -10.95
N LEU A 79 -5.15 -13.36 -10.09
CA LEU A 79 -4.41 -12.09 -10.11
C LEU A 79 -3.59 -11.95 -11.40
N ALA A 80 -2.87 -12.99 -11.81
CA ALA A 80 -2.07 -12.97 -13.02
C ALA A 80 -2.92 -12.78 -14.29
N ILE A 81 -4.05 -13.50 -14.37
CA ILE A 81 -5.02 -13.35 -15.46
C ILE A 81 -5.57 -11.93 -15.49
N GLN A 82 -5.93 -11.37 -14.33
CA GLN A 82 -6.47 -10.03 -14.28
C GLN A 82 -5.43 -8.97 -14.66
N LEU A 83 -4.18 -9.13 -14.22
CA LEU A 83 -3.08 -8.25 -14.62
C LEU A 83 -2.87 -8.24 -16.13
N TYR A 84 -2.91 -9.41 -16.77
CA TYR A 84 -2.83 -9.51 -18.22
C TYR A 84 -4.02 -8.81 -18.91
N ARG A 85 -5.25 -8.98 -18.39
CA ARG A 85 -6.46 -8.35 -18.95
C ARG A 85 -6.47 -6.81 -18.86
N ILE A 86 -5.70 -6.23 -17.94
CA ILE A 86 -5.59 -4.78 -17.75
C ILE A 86 -4.23 -4.24 -18.22
N ASP A 87 -3.56 -4.97 -19.12
CA ASP A 87 -2.26 -4.58 -19.70
C ASP A 87 -1.19 -4.21 -18.67
N PHE A 88 -1.20 -4.94 -17.54
CA PHE A 88 -0.30 -4.73 -16.41
C PHE A 88 -0.32 -3.28 -15.86
N LEU A 89 -1.45 -2.58 -15.97
CA LEU A 89 -1.62 -1.19 -15.55
C LEU A 89 -1.05 -0.85 -14.15
N PRO A 90 -1.21 -1.68 -13.11
CA PRO A 90 -0.60 -1.40 -11.81
C PRO A 90 0.94 -1.36 -11.84
N LEU A 91 1.58 -2.12 -12.74
CA LEU A 91 3.04 -2.15 -12.89
C LEU A 91 3.56 -0.92 -13.66
N THR A 92 2.83 -0.45 -14.67
CA THR A 92 3.19 0.76 -15.43
C THR A 92 3.03 2.03 -14.58
N TYR A 93 2.00 2.09 -13.73
CA TYR A 93 1.83 3.17 -12.74
C TYR A 93 3.05 3.33 -11.83
N VAL A 94 3.62 2.22 -11.34
CA VAL A 94 4.80 2.26 -10.46
C VAL A 94 6.03 2.80 -11.17
N ALA A 95 6.21 2.52 -12.47
CA ALA A 95 7.33 3.03 -13.26
C ALA A 95 7.32 4.57 -13.36
N GLY A 96 6.15 5.18 -13.53
CA GLY A 96 6.03 6.66 -13.57
C GLY A 96 6.07 7.34 -12.21
N ARG A 97 5.68 6.64 -11.13
CA ARG A 97 5.59 7.22 -9.77
C ARG A 97 6.93 7.70 -9.23
N ASP A 98 8.00 6.98 -9.50
CA ASP A 98 9.33 7.24 -8.92
C ASP A 98 10.25 8.02 -9.89
N GLU A 99 9.76 8.39 -11.07
CA GLU A 99 10.51 9.12 -12.10
C GLU A 99 11.09 10.45 -11.56
N TRP A 100 10.36 11.11 -10.65
CA TRP A 100 10.82 12.35 -10.01
C TRP A 100 12.20 12.18 -9.32
N VAL A 101 12.48 11.02 -8.72
CA VAL A 101 13.73 10.73 -8.00
C VAL A 101 14.91 10.69 -8.98
N LEU A 102 14.69 10.09 -10.16
CA LEU A 102 15.68 10.04 -11.25
C LEU A 102 15.93 11.44 -11.81
N VAL A 103 14.86 12.20 -12.09
CA VAL A 103 14.91 13.55 -12.65
C VAL A 103 15.69 14.51 -11.75
N HIS A 104 15.49 14.45 -10.43
CA HIS A 104 16.15 15.33 -9.47
C HIS A 104 17.52 14.82 -9.00
N ARG A 105 18.06 13.76 -9.63
CA ARG A 105 19.33 13.10 -9.28
C ARG A 105 19.41 12.73 -7.79
N ALA A 106 18.27 12.48 -7.16
CA ALA A 106 18.15 12.21 -5.73
C ALA A 106 18.46 10.72 -5.42
N ARG A 107 19.47 10.14 -6.06
CA ARG A 107 19.78 8.69 -6.00
C ARG A 107 20.12 8.19 -4.59
N LEU A 108 20.64 9.09 -3.74
CA LEU A 108 20.93 8.82 -2.33
C LEU A 108 19.74 9.09 -1.41
N TYR A 109 18.63 9.63 -1.92
CA TYR A 109 17.45 9.97 -1.13
C TYR A 109 16.91 8.74 -0.39
N TYR A 110 16.66 7.66 -1.14
CA TYR A 110 16.18 6.41 -0.56
C TYR A 110 17.12 5.91 0.53
N ILE A 111 18.43 5.85 0.24
CA ILE A 111 19.46 5.41 1.20
C ILE A 111 19.43 6.29 2.45
N GLY A 112 19.42 7.61 2.29
CA GLY A 112 19.39 8.56 3.40
C GLY A 112 18.16 8.39 4.29
N VAL A 113 16.98 8.24 3.69
CA VAL A 113 15.72 7.99 4.42
C VAL A 113 15.79 6.66 5.19
N GLN A 114 16.27 5.59 4.56
CA GLN A 114 16.39 4.29 5.23
C GLN A 114 17.46 4.30 6.34
N MET A 115 18.59 4.97 6.12
CA MET A 115 19.63 5.14 7.15
C MET A 115 19.11 5.95 8.33
N ALA A 116 18.36 7.03 8.09
CA ALA A 116 17.71 7.80 9.14
C ALA A 116 16.75 6.93 9.98
N GLY A 117 15.97 6.05 9.32
CA GLY A 117 15.13 5.06 10.01
C GLY A 117 15.93 4.07 10.86
N LEU A 118 17.04 3.53 10.33
CA LEU A 118 17.91 2.61 11.06
C LEU A 118 18.65 3.29 12.23
N CYS A 119 18.97 4.58 12.15
CA CYS A 119 19.54 5.33 13.26
C CYS A 119 18.63 5.30 14.50
N GLY A 120 17.30 5.35 14.31
CA GLY A 120 16.33 5.20 15.40
C GLY A 120 16.44 3.85 16.10
N LEU A 121 16.58 2.76 15.32
CA LEU A 121 16.83 1.43 15.87
C LEU A 121 18.14 1.38 16.66
N LEU A 122 19.24 1.90 16.09
CA LEU A 122 20.54 1.94 16.77
C LEU A 122 20.50 2.74 18.06
N LEU A 123 19.77 3.86 18.09
CA LEU A 123 19.56 4.67 19.28
C LEU A 123 18.82 3.88 20.37
N VAL A 124 17.72 3.20 20.01
CA VAL A 124 16.97 2.34 20.94
C VAL A 124 17.84 1.22 21.50
N LEU A 125 18.60 0.52 20.64
CA LEU A 125 19.53 -0.53 21.08
C LEU A 125 20.64 0.02 21.98
N SER A 126 21.14 1.23 21.70
CA SER A 126 22.16 1.91 22.51
C SER A 126 21.64 2.24 23.91
N ILE A 127 20.48 2.91 24.01
CA ILE A 127 19.87 3.32 25.28
C ILE A 127 19.48 2.09 26.12
N SER A 128 19.01 1.03 25.45
CA SER A 128 18.66 -0.24 26.11
C SER A 128 19.87 -1.00 26.63
N GLY A 129 21.09 -0.61 26.25
CA GLY A 129 22.34 -1.26 26.68
C GLY A 129 22.78 -2.44 25.82
N LEU A 130 22.05 -2.77 24.75
CA LEU A 130 22.30 -3.93 23.89
C LEU A 130 23.58 -3.79 23.05
N LEU A 131 24.05 -2.57 22.80
CA LEU A 131 25.31 -2.33 22.08
C LEU A 131 26.56 -2.30 22.98
N ARG A 132 26.40 -2.47 24.30
CA ARG A 132 27.55 -2.53 25.24
C ARG A 132 28.39 -3.78 24.98
N ARG A 133 29.68 -3.73 25.28
CA ARG A 133 30.55 -4.91 25.21
C ARG A 133 30.08 -5.95 26.22
N SER A 134 29.96 -7.20 25.75
CA SER A 134 29.57 -8.35 26.56
C SER A 134 30.40 -9.55 26.14
N PRO A 135 30.62 -10.54 27.03
CA PRO A 135 31.25 -11.80 26.68
C PRO A 135 30.48 -12.52 25.56
N ALA A 136 31.17 -13.41 24.86
CA ALA A 136 30.56 -14.21 23.79
C ALA A 136 29.39 -15.05 24.35
N PRO A 137 28.34 -15.28 23.54
CA PRO A 137 27.21 -16.10 23.98
C PRO A 137 27.65 -17.53 24.27
N GLU A 138 27.18 -18.07 25.41
CA GLU A 138 27.44 -19.46 25.79
C GLU A 138 26.85 -20.45 24.79
N GLN A 139 25.68 -20.13 24.23
CA GLN A 139 25.02 -20.90 23.18
C GLN A 139 24.84 -20.03 21.93
N PRO A 140 25.77 -20.07 20.96
CA PRO A 140 25.63 -19.32 19.73
C PRO A 140 24.47 -19.89 18.89
N ILE A 141 23.77 -19.00 18.20
CA ILE A 141 22.73 -19.39 17.24
C ILE A 141 23.36 -20.25 16.14
N GLU A 142 22.66 -21.30 15.72
CA GLU A 142 23.07 -22.15 14.62
C GLU A 142 23.37 -21.28 13.37
N ARG A 143 24.56 -21.45 12.78
CA ARG A 143 25.02 -20.64 11.64
C ARG A 143 24.01 -20.58 10.49
N GLY A 144 23.34 -21.70 10.18
CA GLY A 144 22.31 -21.75 9.13
C GLY A 144 21.07 -20.93 9.47
N ALA A 145 20.67 -20.86 10.74
CA ALA A 145 19.55 -20.03 11.20
C ALA A 145 19.90 -18.55 11.16
N LEU A 146 21.11 -18.19 11.60
CA LEU A 146 21.58 -16.82 11.51
C LEU A 146 21.70 -16.37 10.05
N ALA A 147 22.29 -17.20 9.18
CA ALA A 147 22.40 -16.92 7.76
C ALA A 147 21.03 -16.72 7.10
N TYR A 148 20.05 -17.55 7.44
CA TYR A 148 18.67 -17.39 6.98
C TYR A 148 18.05 -16.06 7.42
N LEU A 149 18.15 -15.72 8.72
CA LEU A 149 17.59 -14.50 9.27
C LEU A 149 18.22 -13.25 8.65
N VAL A 150 19.54 -13.24 8.47
CA VAL A 150 20.25 -12.14 7.80
C VAL A 150 19.85 -12.06 6.33
N TRP A 151 19.79 -13.19 5.62
CA TRP A 151 19.42 -13.25 4.20
C TRP A 151 17.99 -12.76 3.96
N MET A 152 17.01 -13.32 4.66
CA MET A 152 15.60 -12.95 4.50
C MET A 152 15.27 -11.59 5.13
N GLY A 153 16.02 -11.19 6.16
CA GLY A 153 15.72 -9.98 6.94
C GLY A 153 16.44 -8.73 6.50
N LEU A 154 17.63 -8.84 5.90
CA LEU A 154 18.38 -7.70 5.38
C LEU A 154 18.56 -7.77 3.86
N GLY A 155 18.55 -8.95 3.25
CA GLY A 155 18.80 -9.15 1.82
C GLY A 155 17.90 -8.31 0.91
N PRO A 156 16.55 -8.38 1.04
CA PRO A 156 15.65 -7.56 0.25
C PRO A 156 15.88 -6.05 0.42
N ALA A 157 16.11 -5.59 1.66
CA ALA A 157 16.39 -4.19 1.97
C ALA A 157 17.69 -3.72 1.29
N VAL A 158 18.76 -4.50 1.41
CA VAL A 158 20.06 -4.20 0.79
C VAL A 158 19.95 -4.19 -0.73
N LEU A 159 19.24 -5.16 -1.33
CA LEU A 159 19.06 -5.19 -2.78
C LEU A 159 18.30 -3.96 -3.28
N VAL A 160 17.19 -3.58 -2.63
CA VAL A 160 16.44 -2.37 -3.02
C VAL A 160 17.30 -1.11 -2.83
N MET A 161 18.10 -1.06 -1.77
CA MET A 161 19.02 0.06 -1.52
C MET A 161 20.13 0.18 -2.58
N VAL A 162 20.65 -0.94 -3.07
CA VAL A 162 21.60 -0.95 -4.20
C VAL A 162 20.90 -0.60 -5.50
N ALA A 163 19.73 -1.20 -5.76
CA ALA A 163 18.94 -0.94 -6.96
C ALA A 163 18.51 0.53 -7.06
N SER A 164 18.19 1.19 -5.92
CA SER A 164 17.76 2.60 -5.91
C SER A 164 18.79 3.56 -6.48
N LEU A 165 20.08 3.20 -6.46
CA LEU A 165 21.15 3.98 -7.11
C LEU A 165 20.98 4.07 -8.63
N PHE A 166 20.27 3.12 -9.23
CA PHE A 166 20.08 2.99 -10.67
C PHE A 166 18.63 3.23 -11.10
N THR A 167 17.66 2.84 -10.27
CA THR A 167 16.23 2.83 -10.63
C THR A 167 15.43 4.00 -10.07
N GLY A 168 16.01 4.78 -9.14
CA GLY A 168 15.30 5.88 -8.48
C GLY A 168 14.18 5.44 -7.53
N ALA A 169 14.25 4.22 -6.99
CA ALA A 169 13.22 3.69 -6.09
C ALA A 169 12.84 4.68 -4.96
N GLY A 170 11.54 4.95 -4.80
CA GLY A 170 10.99 5.80 -3.76
C GLY A 170 10.78 5.10 -2.42
N GLU A 171 10.38 5.85 -1.39
CA GLU A 171 10.17 5.35 -0.02
C GLU A 171 9.14 4.21 0.09
N ALA A 172 8.18 4.16 -0.84
CA ALA A 172 7.12 3.16 -0.88
C ALA A 172 7.66 1.72 -0.96
N TRP A 173 8.87 1.53 -1.48
CA TRP A 173 9.55 0.24 -1.56
C TRP A 173 10.12 -0.22 -0.22
N GLY A 174 10.48 0.70 0.67
CA GLY A 174 11.21 0.38 1.91
C GLY A 174 10.36 -0.26 2.99
N ALA A 175 9.11 0.18 3.16
CA ALA A 175 8.27 -0.22 4.30
C ALA A 175 8.26 -1.73 4.65
N PRO A 176 8.05 -2.67 3.70
CA PRO A 176 8.05 -4.10 4.02
C PRO A 176 9.44 -4.70 4.24
N MET A 177 10.51 -4.07 3.74
CA MET A 177 11.86 -4.65 3.64
C MET A 177 12.56 -4.76 4.99
N TYR A 178 12.17 -3.93 5.97
CA TYR A 178 12.82 -3.84 7.28
C TYR A 178 12.10 -4.64 8.39
N ASN A 179 11.05 -5.39 8.05
CA ASN A 179 10.19 -6.09 9.02
C ASN A 179 10.95 -7.07 9.94
N LEU A 180 12.07 -7.65 9.50
CA LEU A 180 12.84 -8.62 10.27
C LEU A 180 14.13 -8.05 10.88
N VAL A 181 14.45 -6.77 10.67
CA VAL A 181 15.69 -6.17 11.17
C VAL A 181 15.76 -6.26 12.70
N GLY A 182 14.63 -6.03 13.39
CA GLY A 182 14.54 -6.21 14.84
C GLY A 182 14.79 -7.66 15.28
N VAL A 183 14.31 -8.64 14.51
CA VAL A 183 14.55 -10.08 14.78
C VAL A 183 16.03 -10.42 14.55
N VAL A 184 16.67 -9.87 13.52
CA VAL A 184 18.12 -10.01 13.29
C VAL A 184 18.91 -9.38 14.43
N ALA A 185 18.50 -8.19 14.91
CA ALA A 185 19.14 -7.55 16.05
C ALA A 185 19.01 -8.40 17.32
N ILE A 186 17.84 -8.98 17.60
CA ILE A 186 17.64 -9.90 18.73
C ILE A 186 18.43 -11.19 18.53
N ALA A 187 18.55 -11.73 17.32
CA ALA A 187 19.38 -12.90 17.07
C ALA A 187 20.86 -12.63 17.40
N LEU A 188 21.37 -11.45 17.04
CA LEU A 188 22.77 -11.09 17.27
C LEU A 188 23.05 -10.66 18.72
N LEU A 189 22.13 -9.93 19.34
CA LEU A 189 22.34 -9.23 20.61
C LEU A 189 21.49 -9.79 21.76
N GLY A 190 20.57 -10.72 21.48
CA GLY A 190 19.58 -11.21 22.43
C GLY A 190 20.16 -11.95 23.63
N HIS A 191 21.37 -12.52 23.50
CA HIS A 191 22.12 -13.08 24.63
C HIS A 191 22.43 -12.04 25.73
N ARG A 192 22.31 -10.74 25.42
CA ARG A 192 22.51 -9.62 26.34
C ARG A 192 21.20 -9.13 26.97
N LEU A 193 20.06 -9.71 26.62
CA LEU A 193 18.76 -9.30 27.15
C LEU A 193 18.57 -9.87 28.56
N GLY A 194 18.97 -9.09 29.56
CA GLY A 194 18.51 -9.27 30.93
C GLY A 194 17.14 -8.63 31.18
N ALA A 195 16.59 -8.82 32.37
CA ALA A 195 15.31 -8.21 32.75
C ALA A 195 15.35 -6.66 32.70
N VAL A 196 16.49 -6.06 33.02
CA VAL A 196 16.68 -4.61 33.00
C VAL A 196 16.74 -4.08 31.57
N GLU A 197 17.53 -4.72 30.71
CA GLU A 197 17.69 -4.38 29.29
C GLU A 197 16.38 -4.54 28.54
N LEU A 198 15.64 -5.63 28.80
CA LEU A 198 14.32 -5.87 28.22
C LEU A 198 13.31 -4.79 28.65
N ARG A 199 13.31 -4.41 29.94
CA ARG A 199 12.46 -3.32 30.44
C ARG A 199 12.80 -1.99 29.77
N ARG A 200 14.10 -1.66 29.65
CA ARG A 200 14.54 -0.44 28.94
C ARG A 200 14.14 -0.46 27.47
N LEU A 201 14.35 -1.59 26.79
CA LEU A 201 13.95 -1.79 25.41
C LEU A 201 12.44 -1.59 25.22
N ALA A 202 11.62 -2.19 26.09
CA ALA A 202 10.18 -2.02 26.07
C ALA A 202 9.78 -0.55 26.30
N ILE A 203 10.35 0.12 27.31
CA ILE A 203 10.08 1.54 27.58
C ILE A 203 10.45 2.41 26.37
N CYS A 204 11.64 2.21 25.80
CA CYS A 204 12.08 2.95 24.61
C CYS A 204 11.15 2.69 23.42
N ALA A 205 10.76 1.43 23.17
CA ALA A 205 9.85 1.07 22.10
C ALA A 205 8.47 1.74 22.28
N PHE A 206 7.88 1.66 23.47
CA PHE A 206 6.62 2.33 23.79
C PHE A 206 6.73 3.85 23.67
N ALA A 207 7.81 4.44 24.18
CA ALA A 207 8.06 5.88 24.05
C ALA A 207 8.21 6.31 22.59
N CYS A 208 8.90 5.52 21.75
CA CYS A 208 9.00 5.78 20.32
C CYS A 208 7.64 5.67 19.61
N ILE A 209 6.84 4.64 19.92
CA ILE A 209 5.52 4.43 19.32
C ILE A 209 4.58 5.59 19.70
N LEU A 210 4.45 5.88 21.00
CA LEU A 210 3.58 6.94 21.50
C LEU A 210 4.08 8.32 21.08
N GLY A 211 5.39 8.55 21.15
CA GLY A 211 6.03 9.80 20.77
C GLY A 211 5.86 10.11 19.28
N MET A 212 6.16 9.16 18.39
CA MET A 212 5.97 9.37 16.94
C MET A 212 4.50 9.49 16.57
N SER A 213 3.62 8.66 17.14
CA SER A 213 2.17 8.73 16.86
C SER A 213 1.59 10.06 17.36
N GLY A 214 1.96 10.49 18.56
CA GLY A 214 1.54 11.76 19.16
C GLY A 214 2.11 12.96 18.41
N ALA A 215 3.38 12.93 18.03
CA ALA A 215 4.01 13.98 17.22
C ALA A 215 3.35 14.08 15.84
N TYR A 216 3.10 12.94 15.17
CA TYR A 216 2.38 12.92 13.91
C TYR A 216 0.97 13.50 14.06
N ALA A 217 0.20 13.04 15.05
CA ALA A 217 -1.15 13.56 15.32
C ALA A 217 -1.14 15.07 15.60
N GLY A 218 -0.22 15.55 16.45
CA GLY A 218 -0.07 16.96 16.76
C GLY A 218 0.35 17.81 15.54
N ILE A 219 1.33 17.34 14.77
CA ILE A 219 1.78 18.04 13.55
C ILE A 219 0.65 18.12 12.52
N ARG A 220 -0.07 17.02 12.27
CA ARG A 220 -1.17 17.02 11.30
C ARG A 220 -2.33 17.86 11.79
N TRP A 221 -2.73 17.71 13.05
CA TRP A 221 -3.80 18.52 13.64
C TRP A 221 -3.49 20.02 13.57
N THR A 222 -2.27 20.43 13.95
CA THR A 222 -1.84 21.84 13.87
C THR A 222 -1.73 22.33 12.42
N SER A 223 -1.23 21.50 11.50
CA SER A 223 -1.16 21.81 10.07
C SER A 223 -2.55 22.08 9.48
N CYS A 224 -3.49 21.17 9.72
CA CYS A 224 -4.87 21.27 9.25
C CYS A 224 -5.60 22.46 9.89
N ASN A 225 -5.65 22.50 11.22
CA ASN A 225 -6.58 23.37 11.95
C ASN A 225 -6.05 24.79 12.19
N LEU A 226 -4.74 24.93 12.43
CA LEU A 226 -4.16 26.22 12.82
C LEU A 226 -3.39 26.90 11.69
N ARG A 227 -2.65 26.13 10.89
CA ARG A 227 -1.86 26.67 9.77
C ARG A 227 -2.63 26.73 8.46
N GLY A 228 -3.81 26.10 8.39
CA GLY A 228 -4.66 26.09 7.20
C GLY A 228 -3.98 25.45 5.98
N ARG A 229 -3.12 24.45 6.19
CA ARG A 229 -2.53 23.68 5.09
C ARG A 229 -3.38 22.47 4.79
N MET A 230 -3.96 22.45 3.58
CA MET A 230 -4.85 21.37 3.13
C MET A 230 -4.03 20.13 2.75
N ASP A 231 -3.75 19.33 3.77
CA ASP A 231 -3.11 18.04 3.66
C ASP A 231 -4.14 16.92 3.38
N ALA A 232 -3.70 15.79 2.82
CA ALA A 232 -4.61 14.68 2.46
C ALA A 232 -5.49 14.17 3.62
N VAL A 233 -5.00 14.26 4.86
CA VAL A 233 -5.73 13.81 6.06
C VAL A 233 -6.73 14.85 6.59
N CYS A 234 -6.68 16.09 6.10
CA CYS A 234 -7.55 17.17 6.58
C CYS A 234 -8.90 17.20 5.86
N TRP A 235 -9.07 16.45 4.76
CA TRP A 235 -10.31 16.46 4.00
C TRP A 235 -11.47 15.94 4.85
N PRO A 236 -12.63 16.64 4.87
CA PRO A 236 -13.83 16.23 5.60
C PRO A 236 -14.55 15.11 4.84
N ALA A 237 -13.88 13.96 4.67
CA ALA A 237 -14.29 12.88 3.78
C ALA A 237 -15.70 12.37 4.08
N ARG A 238 -16.04 12.22 5.37
CA ARG A 238 -17.38 11.79 5.79
C ARG A 238 -18.46 12.77 5.35
N GLN A 239 -18.28 14.08 5.63
CA GLN A 239 -19.27 15.08 5.21
C GLN A 239 -19.41 15.15 3.69
N ILE A 240 -18.30 15.05 2.94
CA ILE A 240 -18.32 15.03 1.47
C ILE A 240 -19.09 13.83 0.96
N SER A 241 -18.90 12.67 1.59
CA SER A 241 -19.59 11.43 1.24
C SER A 241 -21.09 11.49 1.54
N ASP A 242 -21.46 11.98 2.72
CA ASP A 242 -22.87 12.13 3.12
C ASP A 242 -23.60 13.10 2.16
N GLU A 243 -22.94 14.20 1.78
CA GLU A 243 -23.49 15.17 0.83
C GLU A 243 -23.58 14.60 -0.59
N ALA A 244 -22.61 13.80 -1.02
CA ALA A 244 -22.64 13.14 -2.33
C ALA A 244 -23.86 12.22 -2.48
N GLU A 245 -24.16 11.42 -1.46
CA GLU A 245 -25.35 10.57 -1.43
C GLU A 245 -26.63 11.41 -1.40
N ALA A 246 -26.67 12.46 -0.58
CA ALA A 246 -27.82 13.36 -0.50
C ALA A 246 -28.12 14.03 -1.85
N VAL A 247 -27.09 14.51 -2.56
CA VAL A 247 -27.24 15.11 -3.89
C VAL A 247 -27.73 14.09 -4.91
N TRP A 248 -27.19 12.87 -4.88
CA TRP A 248 -27.61 11.82 -5.79
C TRP A 248 -29.07 11.42 -5.56
N HIS A 249 -29.45 11.08 -4.33
CA HIS A 249 -30.80 10.62 -4.01
C HIS A 249 -31.87 11.70 -4.16
N ALA A 250 -31.50 12.98 -4.11
CA ALA A 250 -32.41 14.08 -4.43
C ALA A 250 -32.74 14.16 -5.93
N ALA A 251 -31.83 13.71 -6.80
CA ALA A 251 -31.95 13.85 -8.25
C ALA A 251 -32.36 12.53 -8.95
N VAL A 252 -31.97 11.38 -8.40
CA VAL A 252 -32.13 10.08 -9.04
C VAL A 252 -32.78 9.08 -8.07
N PRO A 253 -33.88 8.42 -8.47
CA PRO A 253 -34.44 7.32 -7.70
C PRO A 253 -33.52 6.10 -7.85
N GLY A 254 -32.79 5.75 -6.80
CA GLY A 254 -31.93 4.57 -6.77
C GLY A 254 -30.62 4.79 -6.02
N ARG A 255 -29.79 3.74 -6.02
CA ARG A 255 -28.49 3.69 -5.36
C ARG A 255 -27.44 4.53 -6.11
N LEU A 256 -26.57 5.23 -5.40
CA LEU A 256 -25.38 5.85 -5.96
C LEU A 256 -24.36 4.77 -6.36
N ASP A 257 -24.32 4.42 -7.65
CA ASP A 257 -23.49 3.30 -8.13
C ASP A 257 -22.11 3.75 -8.63
N ILE A 258 -22.01 4.96 -9.19
CA ILE A 258 -20.79 5.48 -9.81
C ILE A 258 -20.56 6.94 -9.40
N VAL A 259 -19.34 7.26 -8.98
CA VAL A 259 -18.87 8.63 -8.76
C VAL A 259 -17.65 8.90 -9.63
N GLY A 260 -17.67 10.00 -10.38
CA GLY A 260 -16.57 10.43 -11.25
C GLY A 260 -16.26 11.92 -11.10
N GLY A 261 -15.42 12.45 -11.99
CA GLY A 261 -15.03 13.86 -11.99
C GLY A 261 -13.57 14.03 -11.57
N ASP A 262 -13.31 14.86 -10.56
CA ASP A 262 -11.99 14.93 -9.95
C ASP A 262 -11.71 13.69 -9.10
N THR A 263 -10.70 12.90 -9.47
CA THR A 263 -10.37 11.63 -8.84
C THR A 263 -10.18 11.72 -7.33
N ARG A 264 -9.58 12.81 -6.81
CA ARG A 264 -9.38 12.96 -5.36
C ARG A 264 -10.72 13.19 -4.66
N ILE A 265 -11.55 14.09 -5.18
CA ILE A 265 -12.87 14.37 -4.59
C ILE A 265 -13.81 13.18 -4.75
N ALA A 266 -13.77 12.48 -5.89
CA ALA A 266 -14.55 11.28 -6.15
C ALA A 266 -14.21 10.17 -5.14
N LEU A 267 -12.93 9.96 -4.87
CA LEU A 267 -12.49 9.03 -3.81
C LEU A 267 -13.04 9.44 -2.44
N LEU A 268 -13.02 10.72 -2.08
CA LEU A 268 -13.57 11.21 -0.82
C LEU A 268 -15.08 11.01 -0.73
N ALA A 269 -15.81 11.27 -1.83
CA ALA A 269 -17.25 11.09 -1.93
C ALA A 269 -17.70 9.63 -1.84
N GLY A 270 -16.85 8.67 -2.25
CA GLY A 270 -17.15 7.25 -2.11
C GLY A 270 -16.59 6.58 -0.85
N LEU A 271 -15.63 7.21 -0.16
CA LEU A 271 -14.85 6.57 0.92
C LEU A 271 -15.73 6.11 2.09
N ASN A 272 -16.73 6.92 2.45
CA ASN A 272 -17.61 6.68 3.59
C ASN A 272 -19.09 6.47 3.18
N ALA A 273 -19.36 6.37 1.88
CA ALA A 273 -20.72 6.33 1.35
C ALA A 273 -21.37 5.00 1.73
N TYR A 274 -22.62 5.06 2.16
CA TYR A 274 -23.41 3.88 2.48
C TYR A 274 -23.55 2.96 1.26
N ASP A 275 -23.79 3.56 0.10
CA ASP A 275 -24.05 2.88 -1.18
C ASP A 275 -22.80 2.24 -1.81
N LYS A 276 -21.60 2.62 -1.35
CA LYS A 276 -20.28 2.13 -1.81
C LYS A 276 -20.12 2.21 -3.34
N PRO A 277 -20.20 3.42 -3.93
CA PRO A 277 -20.07 3.59 -5.36
C PRO A 277 -18.70 3.16 -5.87
N SER A 278 -18.68 2.74 -7.13
CA SER A 278 -17.44 2.58 -7.89
C SER A 278 -16.90 3.95 -8.31
N ILE A 279 -15.60 4.16 -8.16
CA ILE A 279 -14.96 5.41 -8.56
C ILE A 279 -14.55 5.33 -10.04
N PHE A 280 -15.03 6.27 -10.85
CA PHE A 280 -14.64 6.40 -12.25
C PHE A 280 -13.37 7.25 -12.38
N THR A 281 -12.25 6.63 -12.03
CA THR A 281 -10.92 7.26 -11.98
C THR A 281 -10.57 7.95 -13.30
N ASP A 282 -10.33 9.26 -13.20
CA ASP A 282 -10.02 10.18 -14.32
C ASP A 282 -11.01 10.11 -15.51
N LEU A 283 -12.21 9.56 -15.29
CA LEU A 283 -13.21 9.31 -16.34
C LEU A 283 -12.67 8.44 -17.49
N ASP A 284 -11.72 7.55 -17.20
CA ASP A 284 -11.07 6.65 -18.17
C ASP A 284 -11.42 5.18 -17.85
N MET A 285 -12.10 4.49 -18.79
CA MET A 285 -12.50 3.09 -18.62
C MET A 285 -11.31 2.14 -18.53
N ARG A 286 -10.13 2.53 -19.01
CA ARG A 286 -8.90 1.73 -18.83
C ARG A 286 -8.46 1.70 -17.37
N LEU A 287 -8.68 2.79 -16.64
CA LEU A 287 -8.34 2.90 -15.22
C LEU A 287 -9.42 2.30 -14.30
N ALA A 288 -10.67 2.22 -14.79
CA ALA A 288 -11.80 1.59 -14.10
C ALA A 288 -12.55 0.61 -15.02
N PRO A 289 -11.95 -0.54 -15.40
CA PRO A 289 -12.50 -1.45 -16.41
C PRO A 289 -13.82 -2.13 -16.04
N TRP A 290 -14.22 -2.07 -14.76
CA TRP A 290 -15.53 -2.51 -14.29
C TRP A 290 -16.65 -1.47 -14.51
N ILE A 291 -16.33 -0.27 -14.99
CA ILE A 291 -17.27 0.78 -15.38
C ILE A 291 -17.34 0.78 -16.90
N THR A 292 -18.40 0.19 -17.44
CA THR A 292 -18.63 0.12 -18.90
C THR A 292 -19.54 1.25 -19.38
N SER A 293 -19.52 1.52 -20.68
CA SER A 293 -20.47 2.43 -21.33
C SER A 293 -21.92 2.07 -21.01
N GLN A 294 -22.23 0.77 -21.01
CA GLN A 294 -23.55 0.27 -20.64
C GLN A 294 -23.88 0.56 -19.18
N ARG A 295 -22.96 0.31 -18.24
CA ARG A 295 -23.18 0.60 -16.82
C ARG A 295 -23.38 2.09 -16.55
N LEU A 296 -22.65 2.97 -17.24
CA LEU A 296 -22.85 4.41 -17.16
C LEU A 296 -24.25 4.83 -17.67
N ARG A 297 -24.74 4.20 -18.75
CA ARG A 297 -26.10 4.46 -19.26
C ARG A 297 -27.18 3.97 -18.30
N ASP A 298 -27.00 2.78 -17.74
CA ASP A 298 -28.02 2.10 -16.93
C ASP A 298 -28.10 2.65 -15.50
N HIS A 299 -26.98 3.09 -14.94
CA HIS A 299 -26.89 3.53 -13.55
C HIS A 299 -26.65 5.04 -13.39
N GLY A 300 -26.28 5.75 -14.45
CA GLY A 300 -25.86 7.14 -14.36
C GLY A 300 -24.56 7.30 -13.56
N MET A 301 -24.25 8.53 -13.16
CA MET A 301 -23.05 8.85 -12.39
C MET A 301 -23.19 10.18 -11.67
N LEU A 302 -22.64 10.28 -10.46
CA LEU A 302 -22.42 11.56 -9.79
C LEU A 302 -21.06 12.14 -10.17
N LEU A 303 -21.03 13.34 -10.77
CA LEU A 303 -19.81 14.09 -10.98
C LEU A 303 -19.50 14.97 -9.78
N VAL A 304 -18.24 14.96 -9.34
CA VAL A 304 -17.75 15.80 -8.25
C VAL A 304 -16.43 16.48 -8.58
N TRP A 305 -16.25 17.74 -8.18
CA TRP A 305 -14.99 18.48 -8.40
C TRP A 305 -14.80 19.62 -7.38
N PRO A 306 -13.55 20.06 -7.14
CA PRO A 306 -13.29 21.18 -6.24
C PRO A 306 -13.63 22.53 -6.89
N GLY A 307 -14.11 23.48 -6.08
CA GLY A 307 -14.49 24.82 -6.52
C GLY A 307 -15.90 24.90 -7.13
N SER A 308 -16.30 26.12 -7.50
CA SER A 308 -17.54 26.39 -8.23
C SER A 308 -17.38 26.38 -9.74
N GLY A 309 -16.15 26.62 -10.23
CA GLY A 309 -15.84 26.60 -11.66
C GLY A 309 -15.82 25.17 -12.21
N VAL A 310 -16.49 24.96 -13.34
CA VAL A 310 -16.50 23.66 -14.02
C VAL A 310 -15.16 23.44 -14.73
N PRO A 311 -14.40 22.37 -14.42
CA PRO A 311 -13.18 22.03 -15.13
C PRO A 311 -13.47 21.72 -16.61
N PRO A 312 -12.60 22.13 -17.56
CA PRO A 312 -12.82 21.89 -18.99
C PRO A 312 -13.13 20.44 -19.36
N ARG A 313 -12.45 19.48 -18.71
CA ARG A 313 -12.68 18.04 -18.89
C ARG A 313 -14.10 17.57 -18.53
N LEU A 314 -14.82 18.30 -17.68
CA LEU A 314 -16.18 17.96 -17.24
C LEU A 314 -17.26 18.67 -18.04
N LEU A 315 -16.93 19.72 -18.81
CA LEU A 315 -17.91 20.48 -19.59
C LEU A 315 -18.70 19.57 -20.55
N ALA A 316 -17.99 18.65 -21.20
CA ALA A 316 -18.57 17.73 -22.16
C ALA A 316 -19.54 16.72 -21.50
N TRP A 317 -19.42 16.51 -20.19
CA TRP A 317 -20.29 15.62 -19.41
C TRP A 317 -21.50 16.33 -18.80
N LEU A 318 -21.40 17.63 -18.52
CA LEU A 318 -22.41 18.36 -17.75
C LEU A 318 -23.60 18.80 -18.58
N GLY A 319 -23.41 19.22 -19.84
CA GLY A 319 -24.50 19.77 -20.65
C GLY A 319 -25.31 20.83 -19.88
N ASN A 320 -26.60 20.59 -19.68
CA ASN A 320 -27.52 21.46 -18.90
C ASN A 320 -27.83 20.94 -17.49
N ILE A 321 -27.03 20.00 -16.96
CA ILE A 321 -27.27 19.40 -15.65
C ILE A 321 -27.03 20.45 -14.55
N PRO A 322 -27.96 20.59 -13.59
CA PRO A 322 -27.80 21.53 -12.49
C PRO A 322 -26.59 21.16 -11.63
N VAL A 323 -25.80 22.17 -11.28
CA VAL A 323 -24.63 22.04 -10.41
C VAL A 323 -24.98 22.56 -9.02
N LYS A 324 -24.78 21.73 -7.99
CA LYS A 324 -24.87 22.15 -6.59
C LYS A 324 -23.46 22.35 -6.05
N THR A 325 -23.14 23.54 -5.56
CA THR A 325 -21.89 23.80 -4.85
C THR A 325 -22.14 23.88 -3.35
N VAL A 326 -21.35 23.14 -2.57
CA VAL A 326 -21.43 23.10 -1.11
C VAL A 326 -20.08 23.48 -0.53
N LEU A 327 -20.10 24.26 0.56
CA LEU A 327 -18.92 24.66 1.31
C LEU A 327 -18.72 23.68 2.48
N PHE A 328 -17.52 23.15 2.61
CA PHE A 328 -17.15 22.23 3.68
C PHE A 328 -16.12 22.84 4.59
N ASP A 329 -16.45 22.91 5.88
CA ASP A 329 -15.50 23.24 6.93
C ASP A 329 -14.56 22.06 7.15
N TRP A 330 -13.26 22.36 7.16
CA TRP A 330 -12.20 21.36 7.30
C TRP A 330 -11.08 21.80 8.26
N SER A 331 -11.09 23.07 8.65
CA SER A 331 -10.08 23.72 9.48
C SER A 331 -10.75 24.72 10.43
N LEU A 332 -10.14 24.94 11.59
CA LEU A 332 -10.59 25.97 12.54
C LEU A 332 -10.25 27.39 12.07
N ARG A 333 -9.26 27.58 11.19
CA ARG A 333 -8.79 28.91 10.76
C ARG A 333 -8.82 29.14 9.26
N ALA A 334 -8.78 28.08 8.45
CA ALA A 334 -8.82 28.22 7.00
C ALA A 334 -10.26 28.41 6.52
N PRO A 335 -10.47 29.11 5.39
CA PRO A 335 -11.79 29.19 4.78
C PRO A 335 -12.29 27.80 4.35
N PRO A 336 -13.62 27.60 4.31
CA PRO A 336 -14.19 26.35 3.85
C PRO A 336 -13.81 26.07 2.39
N VAL A 337 -13.77 24.79 2.04
CA VAL A 337 -13.51 24.36 0.66
C VAL A 337 -14.83 24.17 -0.07
N ALA A 338 -14.95 24.80 -1.25
CA ALA A 338 -16.09 24.57 -2.13
C ALA A 338 -15.91 23.25 -2.89
N ILE A 339 -16.95 22.44 -2.96
CA ILE A 339 -17.03 21.25 -3.80
C ILE A 339 -18.36 21.31 -4.55
N SER A 340 -18.30 21.03 -5.85
CA SER A 340 -19.45 20.99 -6.73
C SER A 340 -19.83 19.56 -7.06
N PHE A 341 -21.14 19.36 -7.20
CA PHE A 341 -21.77 18.07 -7.46
C PHE A 341 -22.76 18.24 -8.61
N ALA A 342 -22.82 17.24 -9.49
CA ALA A 342 -23.84 17.16 -10.54
C ALA A 342 -24.25 15.70 -10.76
N ALA A 343 -25.53 15.41 -10.60
CA ALA A 343 -26.07 14.07 -10.78
C ALA A 343 -26.47 13.87 -12.25
N ILE A 344 -25.81 12.93 -12.93
CA ILE A 344 -26.17 12.48 -14.26
C ILE A 344 -27.10 11.26 -14.09
N PRO A 345 -28.42 11.40 -14.34
CA PRO A 345 -29.35 10.30 -14.17
C PRO A 345 -29.15 9.22 -15.25
N PRO A 346 -29.60 7.98 -14.98
CA PRO A 346 -29.70 6.92 -15.98
C PRO A 346 -30.43 7.37 -17.26
N GLY A 347 -30.02 6.83 -18.40
CA GLY A 347 -30.70 7.05 -19.68
C GLY A 347 -30.54 8.45 -20.30
N MET A 348 -29.79 9.36 -19.67
CA MET A 348 -29.51 10.68 -20.24
C MET A 348 -28.64 10.56 -21.50
N LYS A 349 -28.94 11.36 -22.55
CA LYS A 349 -28.31 11.34 -23.88
C LYS A 349 -26.86 11.87 -23.91
N LEU A 350 -25.97 11.36 -23.07
CA LEU A 350 -24.51 11.49 -23.21
C LEU A 350 -23.91 10.45 -24.19
N LEU A 351 -24.77 9.82 -25.01
CA LEU A 351 -24.47 8.73 -25.94
C LEU A 351 -23.21 8.99 -26.77
N GLY A 352 -23.07 10.17 -27.41
CA GLY A 352 -21.93 10.46 -28.28
C GLY A 352 -20.58 10.48 -27.55
N LEU A 353 -20.55 10.88 -26.27
CA LEU A 353 -19.32 10.94 -25.48
C LEU A 353 -18.99 9.56 -24.90
N ILE A 354 -20.00 8.86 -24.39
CA ILE A 354 -19.85 7.50 -23.85
C ILE A 354 -19.40 6.51 -24.94
N ASP A 355 -19.93 6.63 -26.15
CA ASP A 355 -19.55 5.76 -27.26
C ASP A 355 -18.15 6.10 -27.79
N SER A 356 -17.71 7.36 -27.71
CA SER A 356 -16.32 7.75 -28.04
C SER A 356 -15.28 7.17 -27.06
N LEU A 357 -15.66 6.95 -25.80
CA LEU A 357 -14.80 6.31 -24.79
C LEU A 357 -14.69 4.79 -24.97
N ALA A 358 -15.65 4.19 -25.66
CA ALA A 358 -15.65 2.75 -25.95
C ALA A 358 -14.78 2.37 -27.15
N GLN A 359 -14.39 3.34 -27.99
CA GLN A 359 -13.45 3.11 -29.07
C GLN A 359 -12.01 3.19 -28.54
N PRO A 360 -11.16 2.16 -28.76
CA PRO A 360 -9.74 2.31 -28.48
C PRO A 360 -9.21 3.45 -29.35
N SER A 361 -8.50 4.39 -28.74
CA SER A 361 -7.72 5.38 -29.48
C SER A 361 -6.78 4.64 -30.43
N ASN A 362 -7.01 4.75 -31.73
CA ASN A 362 -6.13 4.23 -32.78
C ASN A 362 -4.69 4.71 -32.61
#